data_AF-T1A0C4-F1
#
_entry.id   AF-T1A0C4-F1
#
_cell.length_a   1.000
_cell.length_b   1.000
_cell.length_c   1.000
_cell.angle_alpha   90.00
_cell.angle_beta   90.00
_cell.angle_gamma   90.00
#
_symmetry.space_group_name_H-M   'P 1'
#
loop_
_entity.id
_entity.type
_entity.pdbx_description
1 polymer ?
#
loop_
_entity_poly.entity_id
_entity_poly.type
_entity_poly.pdbx_seq_one_letter_code
_entity_poly.pdbx_strand_id
1 'polypeptide(L)'
;MNPSTEEILLAIEEVPGDNVIVLPNNTNVTPVAQIAAEISKKCVRVIPTRGVVEGLSALVEFDPMVSIDENFESMSECAKRVTVAEITQAVRDYSDESGLVHAGDFIGLSRQGLVAVSKSLEDTVVDT
;
A
#
# COMPACT_ATOMS: atom_id res chain seq x y z
N MET A 1 8.18 -4.03 5.23
CA MET A 1 8.11 -5.12 6.22
C MET A 1 7.00 -6.07 5.78
N ASN A 2 7.19 -7.38 5.93
CA ASN A 2 6.20 -8.40 5.58
C ASN A 2 5.82 -9.17 6.85
N PRO A 3 4.89 -8.65 7.68
CA PRO A 3 4.45 -9.34 8.88
C PRO A 3 3.76 -10.67 8.52
N SER A 4 3.84 -11.61 9.45
CA SER A 4 3.08 -12.86 9.46
C SER A 4 1.60 -12.62 9.78
N THR A 5 0.76 -13.60 9.44
CA THR A 5 -0.66 -13.60 9.81
C THR A 5 -0.87 -13.48 11.32
N GLU A 6 -0.01 -14.11 12.13
CA GLU A 6 -0.09 -14.07 13.59
C GLU A 6 0.19 -12.66 14.13
N GLU A 7 1.21 -11.97 13.61
CA GLU A 7 1.51 -10.59 13.99
C GLU A 7 0.36 -9.63 13.65
N ILE A 8 -0.28 -9.81 12.48
CA ILE A 8 -1.45 -9.00 12.10
C ILE A 8 -2.66 -9.31 12.99
N LEU A 9 -2.92 -10.59 13.28
CA LEU A 9 -3.99 -10.99 14.16
C LEU A 9 -3.81 -10.40 15.57
N LEU A 10 -2.60 -10.49 16.13
CA LEU A 10 -2.29 -9.89 17.42
C LEU A 10 -2.56 -8.37 17.42
N ALA A 11 -2.10 -7.66 16.37
CA ALA A 11 -2.37 -6.23 16.23
C ALA A 11 -3.87 -5.91 16.14
N ILE A 12 -4.66 -6.73 15.43
CA ILE A 12 -6.13 -6.58 15.38
C ILE A 12 -6.74 -6.77 16.76
N GLU A 13 -6.30 -7.79 17.52
CA GLU A 13 -6.85 -8.10 18.84
C GLU A 13 -6.47 -7.05 19.91
N GLU A 14 -5.33 -6.36 19.76
CA GLU A 14 -4.90 -5.28 20.65
C GLU A 14 -5.67 -3.96 20.47
N VAL A 15 -6.28 -3.72 19.30
CA VAL A 15 -7.06 -2.50 19.03
C VAL A 15 -8.34 -2.49 19.86
N PRO A 16 -8.73 -1.39 20.53
CA PRO A 16 -9.88 -1.41 21.46
C PRO A 16 -11.26 -1.59 20.81
N GLY A 17 -11.40 -1.35 19.50
CA GLY A 17 -12.69 -1.42 18.79
C GLY A 17 -13.05 -2.84 18.32
N ASP A 18 -14.34 -3.15 18.34
CA ASP A 18 -14.90 -4.40 17.79
C ASP A 18 -14.90 -4.43 16.25
N ASN A 19 -14.86 -3.25 15.63
CA ASN A 19 -14.76 -3.04 14.18
C ASN A 19 -13.35 -2.54 13.85
N VAL A 20 -12.64 -3.25 12.97
CA VAL A 20 -11.25 -2.94 12.60
C VAL A 20 -11.11 -2.88 11.08
N ILE A 21 -10.50 -1.81 10.59
CA ILE A 21 -10.11 -1.68 9.18
C ILE A 21 -8.59 -1.81 9.09
N VAL A 22 -8.11 -2.75 8.28
CA VAL A 22 -6.68 -2.99 8.03
C VAL A 22 -6.29 -2.39 6.68
N LEU A 23 -5.21 -1.61 6.67
CA LEU A 23 -4.59 -1.00 5.50
C LEU A 23 -3.19 -1.62 5.28
N PRO A 24 -3.04 -2.65 4.44
CA PRO A 24 -1.79 -3.40 4.28
C PRO A 24 -0.61 -2.57 3.79
N ASN A 25 -0.86 -1.57 2.94
CA ASN A 25 0.13 -0.69 2.30
C ASN A 25 1.27 -1.45 1.59
N ASN A 26 1.03 -2.72 1.24
CA ASN A 26 1.95 -3.62 0.58
C ASN A 26 1.16 -4.81 0.02
N THR A 27 1.34 -5.12 -1.26
CA THR A 27 0.62 -6.21 -1.95
C THR A 27 0.90 -7.58 -1.34
N ASN A 28 2.11 -7.80 -0.81
CA ASN A 28 2.47 -9.06 -0.14
C ASN A 28 1.77 -9.23 1.22
N VAL A 29 1.32 -8.12 1.83
CA VAL A 29 0.66 -8.13 3.14
C VAL A 29 -0.85 -8.32 3.01
N THR A 30 -1.43 -8.02 1.84
CA THR A 30 -2.88 -8.13 1.63
C THR A 30 -3.41 -9.55 1.87
N PRO A 31 -2.81 -10.63 1.32
CA PRO A 31 -3.31 -11.98 1.54
C PRO A 31 -3.25 -12.42 3.01
N VAL A 32 -2.16 -12.11 3.71
CA VAL A 32 -2.01 -12.48 5.13
C VAL A 32 -2.95 -11.67 6.03
N ALA A 33 -3.23 -10.41 5.69
CA ALA A 33 -4.23 -9.59 6.38
C ALA A 33 -5.65 -10.14 6.21
N GLN A 34 -6.00 -10.65 5.02
CA GLN A 34 -7.30 -11.28 4.77
C GLN A 34 -7.48 -12.56 5.61
N ILE A 35 -6.45 -13.41 5.68
CA ILE A 35 -6.49 -14.60 6.54
C ILE A 35 -6.65 -14.19 8.01
N ALA A 36 -5.91 -13.17 8.47
CA ALA A 36 -6.04 -12.66 9.84
C ALA A 36 -7.45 -12.13 10.13
N ALA A 37 -8.07 -11.45 9.16
CA ALA A 37 -9.45 -10.97 9.25
C ALA A 37 -10.47 -12.12 9.37
N GLU A 38 -10.26 -13.23 8.67
CA GLU A 38 -11.14 -14.41 8.72
C GLU A 38 -11.09 -15.16 10.06
N ILE A 39 -9.93 -15.17 10.73
CA ILE A 39 -9.73 -15.89 11.99
C ILE A 39 -9.86 -15.02 13.24
N SER A 40 -9.94 -13.70 13.08
CA SER A 40 -10.17 -12.77 14.19
C SER A 40 -11.57 -12.94 14.79
N LYS A 41 -11.69 -12.61 16.08
CA LYS A 41 -13.00 -12.59 16.75
C LYS A 41 -13.74 -11.27 16.53
N LYS A 42 -13.07 -10.25 15.98
CA LYS A 42 -13.60 -8.92 15.70
C LYS A 42 -14.17 -8.84 14.29
N CYS A 43 -14.97 -7.82 14.02
CA CYS A 43 -15.41 -7.53 12.66
C CYS A 43 -14.28 -6.80 11.92
N VAL A 44 -13.63 -7.48 10.99
CA VAL A 44 -12.47 -6.94 10.27
C VAL A 44 -12.80 -6.73 8.79
N ARG A 45 -12.36 -5.59 8.25
CA ARG A 45 -12.34 -5.30 6.80
C ARG A 45 -10.92 -4.98 6.38
N VAL A 46 -10.52 -5.48 5.21
CA VAL A 46 -9.17 -5.25 4.64
C VAL A 46 -9.31 -4.45 3.36
N ILE A 47 -8.84 -3.21 3.37
CA ILE A 47 -8.79 -2.37 2.16
C ILE A 47 -7.43 -2.62 1.49
N PRO A 48 -7.36 -3.15 0.26
CA PRO A 48 -6.13 -3.67 -0.33
C PRO A 48 -5.20 -2.56 -0.87
N THR A 49 -4.74 -1.68 0.02
CA THR A 49 -3.79 -0.61 -0.30
C THR A 49 -2.41 -1.19 -0.59
N ARG A 50 -1.78 -0.72 -1.66
CA ARG A 50 -0.49 -1.19 -2.17
C ARG A 50 0.70 -0.38 -1.63
N GLY A 51 0.44 0.82 -1.13
CA GLY A 51 1.43 1.74 -0.60
C GLY A 51 0.83 2.73 0.37
N VAL A 52 1.70 3.43 1.11
CA VAL A 52 1.31 4.35 2.20
C VAL A 52 0.43 5.50 1.69
N VAL A 53 0.66 6.01 0.48
CA VAL A 53 -0.12 7.11 -0.10
C VAL A 53 -1.59 6.70 -0.32
N GLU A 54 -1.82 5.45 -0.75
CA GLU A 54 -3.18 4.91 -0.91
C GLU A 54 -3.86 4.73 0.45
N GLY A 55 -3.13 4.24 1.45
CA GLY A 55 -3.59 4.15 2.84
C GLY A 55 -3.98 5.50 3.41
N LEU A 56 -3.13 6.53 3.21
CA LEU A 56 -3.43 7.88 3.65
C LEU A 56 -4.69 8.43 2.96
N SER A 57 -4.83 8.20 1.66
CA SER A 57 -6.03 8.59 0.91
C SER A 57 -7.29 7.92 1.47
N ALA A 58 -7.21 6.62 1.79
CA ALA A 58 -8.32 5.89 2.40
C ALA A 58 -8.73 6.52 3.74
N LEU A 59 -7.76 6.87 4.60
CA LEU A 59 -8.00 7.46 5.92
C LEU A 59 -8.72 8.80 5.88
N VAL A 60 -8.59 9.58 4.79
CA VAL A 60 -9.27 10.87 4.65
C VAL A 60 -10.80 10.73 4.57
N GLU A 61 -11.31 9.60 4.08
CA GLU A 61 -12.75 9.31 4.00
C GLU A 61 -13.30 8.56 5.22
N PHE A 62 -12.47 8.30 6.24
CA PHE A 62 -12.96 7.60 7.43
C PHE A 62 -13.97 8.45 8.19
N ASP A 63 -15.16 7.90 8.42
CA ASP A 63 -16.21 8.51 9.23
C ASP A 63 -16.56 7.61 10.43
N PRO A 64 -16.29 8.04 11.67
CA PRO A 64 -16.60 7.25 12.86
C PRO A 64 -18.11 7.09 13.13
N MET A 65 -18.97 7.80 12.42
CA MET A 65 -20.43 7.78 12.62
C MET A 65 -21.16 6.76 11.73
N VAL A 66 -20.48 6.17 10.74
CA VAL A 66 -21.07 5.21 9.79
C VAL A 66 -20.63 3.78 10.10
N SER A 67 -21.31 2.81 9.50
CA SER A 67 -20.97 1.40 9.67
C SER A 67 -19.59 1.06 9.11
N ILE A 68 -19.03 -0.08 9.53
CA ILE A 68 -17.76 -0.58 8.99
C ILE A 68 -17.85 -0.85 7.48
N ASP A 69 -19.02 -1.25 6.97
CA ASP A 69 -19.23 -1.54 5.55
C ASP A 69 -19.30 -0.26 4.72
N GLU A 70 -19.96 0.79 5.22
CA GLU A 70 -19.98 2.11 4.58
C GLU A 70 -18.59 2.75 4.55
N ASN A 71 -17.84 2.63 5.66
CA ASN A 71 -16.44 3.04 5.70
C ASN A 71 -15.61 2.23 4.70
N PHE A 72 -15.75 0.91 4.68
CA PHE A 72 -15.01 0.05 3.77
C PHE A 72 -15.21 0.46 2.31
N GLU A 73 -16.46 0.71 1.89
CA GLU A 73 -16.77 1.13 0.52
C GLU A 73 -16.14 2.50 0.20
N SER A 74 -16.40 3.51 1.04
CA SER A 74 -15.98 4.90 0.81
C SER A 74 -14.45 5.05 0.83
N MET A 75 -13.81 4.45 1.83
CA MET A 75 -12.35 4.45 1.96
C MET A 75 -11.69 3.65 0.82
N SER A 76 -12.27 2.53 0.38
CA SER A 76 -11.75 1.74 -0.75
C SER A 76 -11.81 2.51 -2.05
N GLU A 77 -12.90 3.23 -2.33
CA GLU A 77 -13.01 4.06 -3.52
C GLU A 77 -11.98 5.20 -3.51
N CYS A 78 -11.75 5.83 -2.36
CA CYS A 78 -10.75 6.89 -2.27
C CYS A 78 -9.32 6.38 -2.50
N ALA A 79 -8.96 5.22 -1.94
CA ALA A 79 -7.66 4.59 -2.19
C ALA A 79 -7.41 4.31 -3.68
N LYS A 80 -8.46 4.02 -4.45
CA LYS A 80 -8.34 3.77 -5.90
C LYS A 80 -8.13 5.04 -6.72
N ARG A 81 -8.71 6.17 -6.27
CA ARG A 81 -8.69 7.46 -7.00
C ARG A 81 -7.32 8.14 -7.05
N VAL A 82 -6.36 7.72 -6.22
CA VAL A 82 -5.02 8.30 -6.24
C VAL A 82 -4.11 7.62 -7.27
N THR A 83 -3.40 8.45 -8.02
CA THR A 83 -2.21 8.04 -8.77
C THR A 83 -1.01 8.13 -7.84
N VAL A 84 -0.23 7.06 -7.76
CA VAL A 84 0.96 7.00 -6.92
C VAL A 84 2.21 6.87 -7.78
N ALA A 85 3.22 7.62 -7.41
CA ALA A 85 4.57 7.51 -7.94
C ALA A 85 5.60 7.72 -6.82
N GLU A 86 6.76 7.09 -6.97
CA GLU A 86 7.91 7.23 -6.08
C GLU A 86 9.16 7.46 -6.93
N ILE A 87 10.04 8.31 -6.43
CA ILE A 87 11.37 8.51 -7.02
C ILE A 87 12.40 8.09 -5.98
N THR A 88 13.28 7.19 -6.37
CA THR A 88 14.32 6.66 -5.50
C THR A 88 15.59 6.39 -6.30
N GLN A 89 16.63 5.92 -5.62
CA GLN A 89 17.90 5.57 -6.24
C GLN A 89 18.12 4.07 -6.22
N ALA A 90 18.53 3.52 -7.35
CA ALA A 90 18.85 2.11 -7.47
C ALA A 90 20.09 1.78 -6.63
N VAL A 91 19.98 0.79 -5.74
CA VAL A 91 21.09 0.35 -4.88
C VAL A 91 21.92 -0.79 -5.49
N ARG A 92 21.46 -1.34 -6.61
CA ARG A 92 22.10 -2.44 -7.34
C ARG A 92 21.68 -2.40 -8.81
N ASP A 93 22.46 -3.07 -9.64
CA ASP A 93 22.08 -3.29 -11.03
C ASP A 93 20.85 -4.20 -11.11
N TYR A 94 19.94 -3.88 -12.03
CA TYR A 94 18.71 -4.61 -12.29
C TYR A 94 18.32 -4.47 -13.76
N SER A 95 17.69 -5.50 -14.32
CA SER A 95 17.16 -5.43 -15.67
C SER A 95 15.92 -6.30 -15.80
N ASP A 96 14.89 -5.77 -16.44
CA ASP A 96 13.69 -6.50 -16.84
C ASP A 96 13.17 -5.97 -18.18
N GLU A 97 11.89 -6.19 -18.48
CA GLU A 97 11.25 -5.70 -19.71
C GLU A 97 11.17 -4.16 -19.79
N SER A 98 11.27 -3.47 -18.66
CA SER A 98 11.16 -2.00 -18.57
C SER A 98 12.48 -1.26 -18.80
N GLY A 99 13.61 -1.96 -18.77
CA GLY A 99 14.92 -1.39 -19.10
C GLY A 99 16.07 -1.92 -18.26
N LEU A 100 17.25 -1.30 -18.45
CA LEU A 100 18.47 -1.62 -17.74
C LEU A 100 18.76 -0.50 -16.73
N VAL A 101 18.87 -0.88 -15.46
CA VAL A 101 19.10 -0.01 -14.31
C VAL A 101 20.48 -0.32 -13.73
N HIS A 102 21.28 0.71 -13.52
CA HIS A 102 22.55 0.60 -12.81
C HIS A 102 22.44 1.11 -11.38
N ALA A 103 23.26 0.57 -10.49
CA ALA A 103 23.42 1.14 -9.16
C ALA A 103 23.78 2.64 -9.25
N GLY A 104 23.05 3.47 -8.53
CA GLY A 104 23.17 4.92 -8.54
C GLY A 104 22.22 5.65 -9.49
N ASP A 105 21.51 4.95 -10.38
CA ASP A 105 20.48 5.57 -11.23
C ASP A 105 19.30 6.04 -10.39
N PHE A 106 18.72 7.18 -10.77
CA PHE A 106 17.41 7.59 -10.31
C PHE A 106 16.36 6.82 -11.07
N ILE A 107 15.40 6.27 -10.32
CA ILE A 107 14.32 5.46 -10.86
C ILE A 107 12.97 6.02 -10.43
N GLY A 108 12.06 6.09 -11.40
CA GLY A 108 10.65 6.41 -11.21
C GLY A 108 9.84 5.13 -11.13
N LEU A 109 9.05 4.98 -10.07
CA LEU A 109 8.19 3.83 -9.84
C LEU A 109 6.74 4.27 -9.78
N SER A 110 5.84 3.53 -10.44
CA SER A 110 4.40 3.70 -10.34
C SER A 110 3.73 2.38 -9.89
N ARG A 111 2.39 2.34 -9.86
CA ARG A 111 1.63 1.08 -9.64
C ARG A 111 2.02 -0.04 -10.62
N GLN A 112 2.56 0.31 -11.78
CA GLN A 112 2.89 -0.62 -12.86
C GLN A 112 4.34 -1.13 -12.78
N GLY A 113 5.13 -0.60 -11.84
CA GLY A 113 6.57 -0.91 -11.72
C GLY A 113 7.41 0.27 -12.17
N LEU A 114 8.58 -0.02 -12.73
CA LEU A 114 9.53 0.96 -13.22
C LEU A 114 8.98 1.70 -14.45
N VAL A 115 8.94 3.02 -14.38
CA VAL A 115 8.43 3.90 -15.46
C VAL A 115 9.49 4.86 -16.01
N ALA A 116 10.54 5.16 -15.24
CA ALA A 116 11.62 6.04 -15.65
C ALA A 116 12.97 5.60 -15.07
N VAL A 117 14.05 5.82 -15.82
CA VAL A 117 15.45 5.61 -15.38
C VAL A 117 16.31 6.75 -15.92
N SER A 118 17.00 7.47 -15.05
CA SER A 118 17.92 8.56 -15.44
C SER A 118 19.11 8.69 -14.49
N LYS A 119 20.12 9.45 -14.92
CA LYS A 119 21.25 9.88 -14.08
C LYS A 119 20.95 11.19 -13.32
N SER A 120 19.86 11.88 -13.65
CA SER A 120 19.41 13.12 -13.01
C SER A 120 18.09 12.90 -12.29
N LEU A 121 18.00 13.46 -11.07
CA LEU A 121 16.76 13.46 -10.30
C LEU A 121 15.66 14.24 -11.03
N GLU A 122 16.02 15.39 -11.59
CA GLU A 122 15.11 16.29 -12.29
C GLU A 122 14.48 15.61 -13.51
N ASP A 123 15.28 14.93 -14.33
CA ASP A 123 14.76 14.19 -15.49
C ASP A 123 13.83 13.06 -15.04
N THR A 124 14.20 12.30 -13.99
CA THR A 124 13.32 11.26 -13.45
C THR A 124 12.00 11.82 -12.94
N VAL A 125 11.98 13.01 -12.32
CA VAL A 125 10.73 13.66 -11.88
C VAL A 125 9.82 13.98 -13.07
N VAL A 126 10.37 14.43 -14.20
CA VAL A 126 9.59 14.80 -15.38
C VAL A 126 9.06 13.56 -16.11
N ASP A 127 9.84 12.48 -16.13
CA ASP A 127 9.54 11.27 -16.89
C ASP A 127 8.68 10.23 -16.12
N THR A 128 8.42 10.45 -14.83
CA THR A 128 7.61 9.58 -13.95
C THR A 128 6.15 10.01 -13.91
#